data_AF-A0A968XY74-F1
#
_entry.id   AF-A0A968XY74-F1
#
_cell.length_a   1.000
_cell.length_b   1.000
_cell.length_c   1.000
_cell.angle_alpha   90.00
_cell.angle_beta   90.00
_cell.angle_gamma   90.00
#
_symmetry.space_group_name_H-M   'P 1'
#
loop_
_entity.id
_entity.type
_entity.pdbx_description
1 polymer ?
#
loop_
_entity_poly.entity_id
_entity_poly.type
_entity_poly.pdbx_seq_one_letter_code
_entity_poly.pdbx_strand_id
1 'polypeptide(L)'
;MEVARVTDWMDWFGEPPAGVVRWQWALKQWFVTTASNVVIVGLAGLAIVGVAVLWRRYPLRQLDDQVWLVLLGLLGMVFTLTRTPVVRLGLGYFLILPAFLGALLLAAGLGDRILAPLRHRFTQSWPWLQRYGNGLLFAGTTLLVFGVSIQPGFAERLLLPPPLPTVASERDQINNLTYRYPVDAEVCWAIALPCIQEGISHQKGAILEDNLVLRDPDAGLAGGFMLQRP
;
A
#
# COMPACT_ATOMS: atom_id res chain seq x y z
N MET A 1 15.34 11.81 25.67
CA MET A 1 14.80 11.84 24.30
C MET A 1 13.67 10.83 24.24
N GLU A 2 12.45 11.32 24.13
CA GLU A 2 11.28 10.45 23.93
C GLU A 2 11.28 10.03 22.46
N VAL A 3 11.41 8.73 22.20
CA VAL A 3 11.27 8.21 20.83
C VAL A 3 9.85 8.50 20.40
N ALA A 4 9.67 9.35 19.39
CA ALA A 4 8.36 9.68 18.84
C ALA A 4 7.66 8.38 18.43
N ARG A 5 6.73 7.93 19.27
CA ARG A 5 6.00 6.69 19.06
C ARG A 5 4.85 7.02 18.12
N VAL A 6 5.00 6.64 16.86
CA VAL A 6 3.93 6.74 15.85
C VAL A 6 2.82 5.78 16.27
N THR A 7 1.75 6.31 16.86
CA THR A 7 0.61 5.52 17.36
C THR A 7 -0.59 5.58 16.43
N ASP A 8 -0.67 6.64 15.63
CA ASP A 8 -1.73 6.88 14.67
C ASP A 8 -1.13 7.22 13.30
N TRP A 9 -1.82 6.86 12.22
CA TRP A 9 -1.45 7.27 10.87
C TRP A 9 -1.51 8.80 10.72
N MET A 10 -2.32 9.48 11.54
CA MET A 10 -2.37 10.94 11.59
C MET A 10 -1.05 11.58 12.06
N ASP A 11 -0.17 10.83 12.74
CA ASP A 11 1.15 11.31 13.15
C ASP A 11 2.13 11.41 11.97
N TRP A 12 1.84 10.76 10.83
CA TRP A 12 2.73 10.72 9.67
C TRP A 12 2.86 12.06 8.94
N PHE A 13 1.86 12.93 9.06
CA PHE A 13 1.81 14.18 8.31
C PHE A 13 2.39 15.37 9.09
N GLY A 14 2.60 15.24 10.40
CA GLY A 14 3.03 16.32 11.29
C GLY A 14 1.88 17.03 12.00
N GLU A 15 2.11 18.28 12.42
CA GLU A 15 1.10 19.10 13.09
C GLU A 15 0.23 19.88 12.09
N PRO A 16 -1.10 19.93 12.28
CA PRO A 16 -1.99 20.69 11.41
C PRO A 16 -1.78 22.21 11.62
N PRO A 17 -2.07 23.06 10.60
CA PRO A 17 -2.09 24.50 10.75
C PRO A 17 -3.04 24.97 11.86
N ALA A 18 -2.72 26.11 12.49
CA ALA A 18 -3.52 26.67 13.57
C ALA A 18 -4.99 26.86 13.14
N GLY A 19 -5.91 26.34 13.96
CA GLY A 19 -7.36 26.42 13.73
C GLY A 19 -7.94 25.34 12.82
N VAL A 20 -7.14 24.40 12.29
CA VAL A 20 -7.63 23.28 11.47
C VAL A 20 -7.75 22.01 12.30
N VAL A 21 -8.88 21.31 12.20
CA VAL A 21 -9.08 20.03 12.90
C VAL A 21 -8.16 18.96 12.31
N ARG A 22 -7.41 18.28 13.19
CA ARG A 22 -6.34 17.34 12.82
C ARG A 22 -6.75 16.27 11.81
N TRP A 23 -7.90 15.61 12.03
CA TRP A 23 -8.36 14.53 11.14
C TRP A 23 -8.72 15.03 9.73
N GLN A 24 -9.27 16.24 9.60
CA GLN A 24 -9.62 16.84 8.29
C GLN A 24 -8.36 17.15 7.50
N TRP A 25 -7.36 17.71 8.19
CA TRP A 25 -6.07 18.00 7.59
C TRP A 25 -5.35 16.71 7.19
N ALA A 26 -5.27 15.72 8.08
CA ALA A 26 -4.65 14.43 7.78
C ALA A 26 -5.33 13.72 6.61
N LEU A 27 -6.66 13.74 6.55
CA LEU A 27 -7.41 13.20 5.42
C LEU A 27 -7.09 13.94 4.12
N LYS A 28 -7.05 15.28 4.15
CA LYS A 28 -6.67 16.09 2.99
C LYS A 28 -5.25 15.78 2.53
N GLN A 29 -4.28 15.72 3.46
CA GLN A 29 -2.90 15.37 3.13
C GLN A 29 -2.82 13.97 2.53
N TRP A 30 -3.51 13.00 3.14
CA TRP A 30 -3.59 11.65 2.61
C TRP A 30 -4.08 11.63 1.16
N PHE A 31 -5.16 12.33 0.83
CA PHE A 31 -5.64 12.43 -0.55
C PHE A 31 -4.62 13.02 -1.54
N VAL A 32 -3.82 13.99 -1.11
CA VAL A 32 -2.85 14.69 -1.97
C VAL A 32 -1.51 13.95 -2.09
N THR A 33 -1.15 13.12 -1.11
CA THR A 33 0.20 12.54 -1.01
C THR A 33 0.52 11.56 -2.14
N THR A 34 -0.43 10.71 -2.55
CA THR A 34 -0.19 9.74 -3.64
C THR A 34 -1.42 9.55 -4.53
N ALA A 35 -1.20 9.45 -5.84
CA ALA A 35 -2.27 9.14 -6.80
C ALA A 35 -2.98 7.81 -6.50
N SER A 36 -2.28 6.88 -5.85
CA SER A 36 -2.82 5.59 -5.42
C SER A 36 -3.95 5.72 -4.40
N ASN A 37 -3.98 6.78 -3.58
CA ASN A 37 -5.06 7.01 -2.62
C ASN A 37 -6.40 7.35 -3.30
N VAL A 38 -6.35 8.00 -4.47
CA VAL A 38 -7.54 8.26 -5.30
C VAL A 38 -8.18 6.95 -5.76
N VAL A 39 -7.37 5.95 -6.11
CA VAL A 39 -7.86 4.62 -6.51
C VAL A 39 -8.62 3.94 -5.38
N ILE A 40 -8.12 4.00 -4.14
CA ILE A 40 -8.81 3.45 -2.96
C ILE A 40 -10.18 4.08 -2.77
N VAL A 41 -10.24 5.41 -2.85
CA VAL A 41 -11.49 6.15 -2.65
C VAL A 41 -12.48 5.83 -3.76
N GLY A 42 -12.00 5.71 -5.00
CA GLY A 42 -12.80 5.24 -6.12
C GLY A 42 -13.37 3.84 -5.88
N LEU A 43 -12.56 2.89 -5.42
CA LEU A 43 -12.98 1.52 -5.10
C LEU A 43 -13.96 1.46 -3.93
N ALA A 44 -13.70 2.22 -2.87
CA ALA A 44 -14.60 2.35 -1.73
C ALA A 44 -15.95 2.95 -2.16
N GLY A 45 -15.93 3.99 -2.99
CA GLY A 45 -17.13 4.58 -3.59
C GLY A 45 -17.89 3.59 -4.44
N LEU A 46 -17.20 2.80 -5.26
CA LEU A 46 -17.81 1.74 -6.09
C LEU A 46 -18.44 0.65 -5.22
N ALA A 47 -17.81 0.26 -4.11
CA ALA A 47 -18.40 -0.65 -3.14
C ALA A 47 -19.67 -0.06 -2.51
N ILE A 48 -19.64 1.19 -2.04
CA ILE A 48 -20.80 1.85 -1.44
C ILE A 48 -21.97 1.91 -2.42
N VAL A 49 -21.72 2.32 -3.66
CA VAL A 49 -22.74 2.34 -4.73
C VAL A 49 -23.24 0.93 -5.01
N GLY A 50 -22.36 -0.07 -5.10
CA GLY A 50 -22.73 -1.46 -5.30
C GLY A 50 -23.65 -1.99 -4.20
N VAL A 51 -23.31 -1.74 -2.94
CA VAL A 51 -24.15 -2.11 -1.78
C VAL A 51 -25.50 -1.39 -1.83
N ALA A 52 -25.52 -0.08 -2.12
CA ALA A 52 -26.75 0.68 -2.21
C ALA A 52 -27.68 0.18 -3.33
N VAL A 53 -27.11 -0.16 -4.50
CA VAL A 53 -27.86 -0.75 -5.62
C VAL A 53 -28.40 -2.12 -5.24
N LEU A 54 -27.56 -2.97 -4.63
CA LEU A 54 -27.95 -4.31 -4.20
C LEU A 54 -29.11 -4.24 -3.20
N TRP A 55 -28.98 -3.39 -2.17
CA TRP A 55 -30.00 -3.20 -1.14
C TRP A 55 -31.32 -2.66 -1.70
N ARG A 56 -31.26 -1.75 -2.66
CA ARG A 56 -32.46 -1.17 -3.28
C ARG A 56 -33.18 -2.14 -4.21
N ARG A 57 -32.45 -3.06 -4.84
CA ARG A 57 -32.98 -3.97 -5.88
C ARG A 57 -33.45 -5.31 -5.32
N TYR A 58 -32.80 -5.82 -4.27
CA TYR A 58 -33.01 -7.17 -3.79
C TYR A 58 -33.39 -7.17 -2.30
N PRO A 59 -34.49 -7.84 -1.91
CA PRO A 59 -34.83 -7.98 -0.50
C PRO A 59 -33.76 -8.80 0.22
N LEU A 60 -33.41 -8.40 1.45
CA LEU A 60 -32.35 -9.04 2.26
C LEU A 60 -32.46 -10.57 2.33
N ARG A 61 -33.69 -11.11 2.38
CA ARG A 61 -33.96 -12.55 2.40
C ARG A 61 -33.40 -13.32 1.20
N GLN A 62 -33.25 -12.68 0.04
CA GLN A 62 -32.63 -13.33 -1.14
C GLN A 62 -31.11 -13.36 -1.07
N LEU A 63 -30.51 -12.63 -0.13
CA LEU A 63 -29.08 -12.47 0.03
C LEU A 63 -28.58 -13.09 1.36
N ASP A 64 -29.39 -13.89 2.06
CA ASP A 64 -29.13 -14.31 3.45
C ASP A 64 -27.69 -14.82 3.66
N ASP A 65 -27.19 -15.67 2.75
CA ASP A 65 -25.85 -16.25 2.86
C ASP A 65 -24.71 -15.32 2.39
N GLN A 66 -25.03 -14.18 1.78
CA GLN A 66 -24.07 -13.25 1.17
C GLN A 66 -23.97 -11.92 1.92
N VAL A 67 -24.98 -11.56 2.71
CA VAL A 67 -24.99 -10.32 3.50
C VAL A 67 -23.80 -10.26 4.45
N TRP A 68 -23.44 -11.38 5.10
CA TRP A 68 -22.30 -11.40 6.02
C TRP A 68 -20.97 -11.16 5.29
N LEU A 69 -20.81 -11.61 4.03
CA LEU A 69 -19.62 -11.35 3.22
C LEU A 69 -19.50 -9.86 2.87
N VAL A 70 -20.62 -9.22 2.53
CA VAL A 70 -20.65 -7.76 2.29
C VAL A 70 -20.27 -7.01 3.55
N LEU A 71 -20.84 -7.38 4.70
CA LEU A 71 -20.51 -6.76 5.99
C LEU A 71 -19.04 -6.97 6.37
N LEU A 72 -18.50 -8.17 6.18
CA LEU A 72 -17.09 -8.48 6.44
C LEU A 72 -16.17 -7.66 5.53
N GLY A 73 -16.52 -7.52 4.25
CA GLY A 73 -15.78 -6.70 3.30
C GLY A 73 -15.77 -5.21 3.70
N LEU A 74 -16.92 -4.67 4.09
CA LEU A 74 -17.04 -3.29 4.57
C LEU A 74 -16.23 -3.09 5.87
N LEU A 75 -16.31 -4.03 6.81
CA LEU A 75 -15.55 -4.00 8.05
C LEU A 75 -14.05 -4.01 7.78
N GLY A 76 -13.59 -4.87 6.85
CA GLY A 76 -12.18 -4.93 6.42
C GLY A 76 -11.70 -3.61 5.79
N MET A 77 -12.53 -2.97 4.97
CA MET A 77 -12.22 -1.64 4.40
C MET A 77 -12.09 -0.57 5.49
N VAL A 78 -13.04 -0.51 6.44
CA VAL A 78 -13.01 0.44 7.56
C VAL A 78 -11.79 0.19 8.45
N PHE A 79 -11.53 -1.08 8.79
CA PHE A 79 -10.37 -1.46 9.58
C PHE A 79 -9.06 -1.03 8.92
N THR A 80 -8.94 -1.27 7.62
CA THR A 80 -7.74 -0.88 6.86
C THR A 80 -7.55 0.63 6.83
N LEU A 81 -8.62 1.41 6.58
CA LEU A 81 -8.54 2.88 6.56
C LEU A 81 -8.18 3.48 7.91
N THR A 82 -8.62 2.86 9.01
CA THR A 82 -8.33 3.37 10.36
C THR A 82 -6.94 2.98 10.86
N ARG A 83 -6.42 1.82 10.49
CA ARG A 83 -5.14 1.32 11.01
C ARG A 83 -3.95 1.63 10.14
N THR A 84 -4.07 1.45 8.83
CA THR A 84 -2.96 1.52 7.89
C THR A 84 -3.46 1.97 6.52
N PRO A 85 -3.69 3.27 6.31
CA PRO A 85 -4.22 3.79 5.04
C PRO A 85 -3.13 3.84 3.94
N VAL A 86 -2.22 2.86 3.93
CA VAL A 86 -1.23 2.67 2.87
C VAL A 86 -1.79 1.74 1.81
N VAL A 87 -1.74 2.18 0.56
CA VAL A 87 -2.37 1.47 -0.56
C VAL A 87 -1.88 0.04 -0.72
N ARG A 88 -0.59 -0.17 -0.50
CA ARG A 88 0.02 -1.49 -0.63
C ARG A 88 -0.62 -2.55 0.28
N LEU A 89 -1.08 -2.16 1.48
CA LEU A 89 -1.70 -3.09 2.42
C LEU A 89 -3.21 -3.21 2.20
N GLY A 90 -3.86 -2.14 1.72
CA GLY A 90 -5.31 -2.11 1.56
C GLY A 90 -5.86 -2.56 0.22
N LEU A 91 -5.09 -2.46 -0.86
CA LEU A 91 -5.61 -2.58 -2.23
C LEU A 91 -6.38 -3.89 -2.48
N GLY A 92 -5.89 -5.01 -1.93
CA GLY A 92 -6.58 -6.30 -2.04
C GLY A 92 -8.00 -6.26 -1.44
N TYR A 93 -8.14 -5.74 -0.22
CA TYR A 93 -9.44 -5.59 0.44
C TYR A 93 -10.36 -4.66 -0.33
N PHE A 94 -9.82 -3.56 -0.86
CA PHE A 94 -10.58 -2.59 -1.65
C PHE A 94 -11.02 -3.13 -3.01
N LEU A 95 -10.33 -4.12 -3.58
CA LEU A 95 -10.71 -4.74 -4.85
C LEU A 95 -11.74 -5.87 -4.67
N ILE A 96 -11.62 -6.65 -3.60
CA ILE A 96 -12.45 -7.85 -3.38
C ILE A 96 -13.93 -7.49 -3.31
N LEU A 97 -14.32 -6.52 -2.49
CA LEU A 97 -15.73 -6.21 -2.27
C LEU A 97 -16.43 -5.64 -3.52
N PRO A 98 -15.86 -4.66 -4.26
CA PRO A 98 -16.43 -4.22 -5.53
C PRO A 98 -16.56 -5.34 -6.56
N ALA A 99 -15.56 -6.22 -6.66
CA ALA A 99 -15.59 -7.36 -7.57
C ALA A 99 -16.70 -8.36 -7.19
N PHE A 100 -16.82 -8.67 -5.90
CA PHE A 100 -17.88 -9.52 -5.37
C PHE A 100 -19.27 -8.94 -5.61
N LEU A 101 -19.48 -7.65 -5.31
CA LEU A 101 -20.74 -6.95 -5.57
C LEU A 101 -21.07 -6.93 -7.07
N GLY A 102 -20.08 -6.70 -7.92
CA GLY A 102 -20.24 -6.79 -9.37
C GLY A 102 -20.71 -8.19 -9.81
N ALA A 103 -20.10 -9.24 -9.28
CA ALA A 103 -20.50 -10.62 -9.56
C ALA A 103 -21.94 -10.90 -9.10
N LEU A 104 -22.32 -10.45 -7.89
CA LEU A 104 -23.69 -10.58 -7.39
C LEU A 104 -24.71 -9.86 -8.26
N LEU A 105 -24.43 -8.60 -8.61
CA LEU A 105 -25.32 -7.81 -9.45
C LEU A 105 -25.49 -8.44 -10.84
N LEU A 106 -24.40 -8.94 -11.43
CA LEU A 106 -24.45 -9.64 -12.71
C LEU A 106 -25.27 -10.93 -12.62
N ALA A 107 -25.04 -11.75 -11.57
CA ALA A 107 -25.75 -13.01 -11.34
C ALA A 107 -27.24 -12.79 -11.06
N ALA A 108 -27.60 -11.68 -10.40
CA ALA A 108 -28.98 -11.36 -10.03
C ALA A 108 -29.79 -10.75 -11.20
N GLY A 109 -29.32 -10.86 -12.43
CA GLY A 109 -30.04 -10.47 -13.65
C GLY A 109 -29.75 -9.05 -14.16
N LEU A 110 -28.88 -8.28 -13.50
CA LEU A 110 -28.40 -7.02 -14.09
C LEU A 110 -27.59 -7.30 -15.37
N GLY A 111 -26.90 -8.45 -15.42
CA GLY A 111 -26.19 -8.93 -16.60
C GLY A 111 -27.13 -9.07 -17.80
N ASP A 112 -28.33 -9.62 -17.62
CA ASP A 112 -29.27 -9.79 -18.73
C ASP A 112 -29.89 -8.47 -19.21
N ARG A 113 -29.83 -7.38 -18.44
CA ARG A 113 -30.32 -6.07 -18.90
C ARG A 113 -29.23 -5.23 -19.56
N ILE A 114 -28.04 -5.23 -18.97
CA ILE A 114 -26.92 -4.40 -19.44
C ILE A 114 -26.12 -5.15 -20.50
N LEU A 115 -25.77 -6.41 -20.22
CA LEU A 115 -24.93 -7.21 -21.09
C LEU A 115 -25.72 -7.95 -22.15
N ALA A 116 -27.01 -8.28 -21.99
CA ALA A 116 -27.73 -9.00 -23.04
C ALA A 116 -27.75 -8.31 -24.42
N PRO A 117 -27.98 -6.99 -24.57
CA PRO A 117 -27.95 -6.37 -25.89
C PRO A 117 -26.53 -6.39 -26.50
N LEU A 118 -25.51 -6.22 -25.66
CA LEU A 118 -24.11 -6.30 -26.07
C LEU A 118 -23.73 -7.74 -26.44
N ARG A 119 -24.10 -8.70 -25.59
CA ARG A 119 -23.92 -10.13 -25.74
C ARG A 119 -24.61 -10.59 -26.99
N HIS A 120 -25.87 -10.24 -27.23
CA HIS A 120 -26.59 -10.65 -28.43
C HIS A 120 -25.90 -10.13 -29.70
N ARG A 121 -25.51 -8.86 -29.77
CA ARG A 121 -24.72 -8.33 -30.90
C ARG A 121 -23.41 -9.09 -31.07
N PHE A 122 -22.65 -9.25 -29.99
CA PHE A 122 -21.32 -9.85 -30.02
C PHE A 122 -21.38 -11.34 -30.36
N THR A 123 -22.33 -12.08 -29.80
CA THR A 123 -22.49 -13.51 -30.04
C THR A 123 -23.09 -13.81 -31.40
N GLN A 124 -23.90 -12.90 -31.96
CA GLN A 124 -24.38 -13.03 -33.34
C GLN A 124 -23.24 -12.80 -34.33
N SER A 125 -22.33 -11.86 -34.05
CA SER A 125 -21.14 -11.64 -34.88
C SER A 125 -20.11 -12.77 -34.76
N TRP A 126 -19.93 -13.37 -33.57
CA TRP A 126 -18.93 -14.41 -33.29
C TRP A 126 -19.52 -15.64 -32.56
N PRO A 127 -20.15 -16.57 -33.29
CA PRO A 127 -20.79 -17.76 -32.71
C PRO A 127 -19.81 -18.74 -32.05
N TRP A 128 -18.54 -18.75 -32.50
CA TRP A 128 -17.47 -19.55 -31.88
C TRP A 128 -17.17 -19.11 -30.44
N LEU A 129 -17.38 -17.83 -30.12
CA LEU A 129 -17.15 -17.29 -28.78
C LEU A 129 -18.20 -17.76 -27.76
N GLN A 130 -19.39 -18.19 -28.19
CA GLN A 130 -20.33 -18.84 -27.27
C GLN A 130 -19.86 -20.26 -26.90
N ARG A 131 -19.27 -20.99 -27.85
CA ARG A 131 -18.80 -22.36 -27.64
C ARG A 131 -17.50 -22.43 -26.86
N TYR A 132 -16.62 -21.44 -27.03
CA TYR A 132 -15.29 -21.41 -26.44
C TYR A 132 -15.05 -20.24 -25.50
N GLY A 133 -16.03 -19.36 -25.25
CA GLY A 133 -15.83 -18.10 -24.53
C GLY A 133 -15.24 -18.24 -23.13
N ASN A 134 -15.73 -19.21 -22.36
CA ASN A 134 -15.14 -19.50 -21.05
C ASN A 134 -13.70 -20.01 -21.20
N GLY A 135 -13.45 -20.89 -22.18
CA GLY A 135 -12.11 -21.39 -22.50
C GLY A 135 -11.15 -20.28 -22.94
N LEU A 136 -11.63 -19.30 -23.72
CA LEU A 136 -10.86 -18.15 -24.19
C LEU A 136 -10.61 -17.13 -23.08
N LEU A 137 -11.56 -16.93 -22.16
CA LEU A 137 -11.36 -16.11 -20.97
C LEU A 137 -10.31 -16.73 -20.06
N PHE A 138 -10.44 -18.04 -19.76
CA PHE A 138 -9.42 -18.76 -19.01
C PHE A 138 -8.08 -18.72 -19.73
N ALA A 139 -8.01 -19.10 -21.00
CA ALA A 139 -6.77 -19.06 -21.79
C ALA A 139 -6.18 -17.65 -21.87
N GLY A 140 -7.01 -16.61 -22.01
CA GLY A 140 -6.61 -15.22 -22.04
C GLY A 140 -6.06 -14.75 -20.69
N THR A 141 -6.72 -15.08 -19.58
CA THR A 141 -6.20 -14.79 -18.23
C THR A 141 -4.91 -15.55 -17.96
N THR A 142 -4.82 -16.82 -18.35
CA THR A 142 -3.61 -17.63 -18.22
C THR A 142 -2.49 -17.07 -19.08
N LEU A 143 -2.75 -16.69 -20.33
CA LEU A 143 -1.78 -16.04 -21.22
C LEU A 143 -1.35 -14.67 -20.71
N LEU A 144 -2.25 -13.91 -20.09
CA LEU A 144 -1.94 -12.60 -19.51
C LEU A 144 -1.08 -12.77 -18.25
N VAL A 145 -1.45 -13.68 -17.35
CA VAL A 145 -0.63 -14.05 -16.19
C VAL A 145 0.72 -14.57 -16.64
N PHE A 146 0.76 -15.45 -17.64
CA PHE A 146 1.98 -16.02 -18.20
C PHE A 146 2.83 -14.98 -18.91
N GLY A 147 2.24 -14.10 -19.72
CA GLY A 147 2.93 -13.01 -20.41
C GLY A 147 3.50 -11.98 -19.45
N VAL A 148 2.77 -11.64 -18.38
CA VAL A 148 3.30 -10.88 -17.25
C VAL A 148 4.42 -11.66 -16.56
N SER A 149 4.30 -12.98 -16.45
CA SER A 149 5.32 -13.85 -15.85
C SER A 149 6.61 -14.00 -16.66
N ILE A 150 6.55 -13.80 -17.98
CA ILE A 150 7.72 -13.84 -18.87
C ILE A 150 8.48 -12.51 -18.90
N GLN A 151 7.94 -11.43 -18.31
CA GLN A 151 8.68 -10.17 -18.25
C GLN A 151 10.03 -10.39 -17.54
N PRO A 152 11.14 -9.90 -18.11
CA PRO A 152 12.46 -10.06 -17.51
C PRO A 152 12.46 -9.50 -16.08
N GLY A 153 12.89 -10.33 -15.12
CA GLY A 153 12.87 -10.01 -13.70
C GLY A 153 11.53 -10.27 -13.01
N PHE A 154 10.49 -10.80 -13.66
CA PHE A 154 9.23 -11.15 -12.96
C PHE A 154 9.41 -12.31 -11.98
N ALA A 155 10.09 -13.38 -12.38
CA ALA A 155 10.39 -14.51 -11.48
C ALA A 155 11.20 -14.07 -10.26
N GLU A 156 12.17 -13.16 -10.48
CA GLU A 156 12.92 -12.51 -9.41
C GLU A 156 11.99 -11.67 -8.52
N ARG A 157 11.11 -10.84 -9.10
CA ARG A 157 10.14 -9.99 -8.38
C ARG A 157 9.02 -10.74 -7.66
N LEU A 158 8.69 -11.96 -8.11
CA LEU A 158 7.62 -12.79 -7.54
C LEU A 158 8.09 -13.44 -6.24
N LEU A 159 9.34 -13.89 -6.20
CA LEU A 159 9.92 -14.59 -5.06
C LEU A 159 10.73 -13.68 -4.14
N LEU A 160 11.40 -12.67 -4.73
CA LEU A 160 12.28 -11.75 -4.05
C LEU A 160 11.82 -10.31 -4.34
N PRO A 161 11.86 -9.40 -3.36
CA PRO A 161 11.68 -7.98 -3.66
C PRO A 161 12.74 -7.53 -4.68
N PRO A 162 12.45 -6.53 -5.52
CA PRO A 162 13.45 -5.97 -6.40
C PRO A 162 14.69 -5.56 -5.60
N PRO A 163 15.91 -5.65 -6.17
CA PRO A 163 17.10 -5.21 -5.48
C PRO A 163 16.92 -3.78 -5.01
N LEU A 164 17.32 -3.51 -3.77
CA LEU A 164 17.23 -2.17 -3.21
C LEU A 164 18.05 -1.22 -4.11
N PRO A 165 17.53 -0.02 -4.42
CA PRO A 165 18.31 0.97 -5.16
C PRO A 165 19.63 1.21 -4.42
N THR A 166 20.74 1.11 -5.15
CA THR A 166 22.06 1.42 -4.60
C THR A 166 22.24 2.93 -4.65
N VAL A 167 22.46 3.54 -3.49
CA VAL A 167 22.77 4.96 -3.37
C VAL A 167 24.28 5.10 -3.22
N ALA A 168 24.88 6.05 -3.93
CA ALA A 168 26.29 6.38 -3.74
C ALA A 168 26.51 6.80 -2.28
N SER A 169 27.57 6.31 -1.65
CA SER A 169 27.83 6.59 -0.25
C SER A 169 29.27 7.00 -0.05
N GLU A 170 29.50 8.05 0.73
CA GLU A 170 30.81 8.40 1.24
C GLU A 170 31.03 7.77 2.61
N ARG A 171 32.30 7.63 3.01
CA ARG A 171 32.69 7.07 4.31
C ARG A 171 33.27 8.19 5.16
N ASP A 172 32.86 8.22 6.41
CA ASP A 172 33.44 9.09 7.43
C ASP A 172 33.81 8.29 8.68
N GLN A 173 34.62 8.86 9.56
CA GLN A 173 35.03 8.25 10.81
C GLN A 173 34.94 9.25 11.97
N ILE A 174 34.10 8.94 12.96
CA ILE A 174 33.91 9.74 14.17
C ILE A 174 34.05 8.80 15.37
N ASN A 175 34.87 9.15 16.37
CA ASN A 175 35.06 8.36 17.60
C ASN A 175 35.35 6.87 17.37
N ASN A 176 36.26 6.58 16.42
CA ASN A 176 36.63 5.23 15.99
C ASN A 176 35.51 4.39 15.35
N LEU A 177 34.36 4.99 15.05
CA LEU A 177 33.26 4.34 14.34
C LEU A 177 33.23 4.82 12.89
N THR A 178 33.30 3.88 11.95
CA THR A 178 33.18 4.16 10.52
C THR A 178 31.71 4.25 10.14
N TYR A 179 31.28 5.41 9.69
CA TYR A 179 29.93 5.67 9.21
C TYR A 179 29.90 5.80 7.70
N ARG A 180 28.71 5.64 7.14
CA ARG A 180 28.43 6.01 5.77
C ARG A 180 27.31 7.03 5.72
N TYR A 181 27.38 7.95 4.78
CA TYR A 181 26.27 8.83 4.45
C TYR A 181 25.98 8.78 2.95
N PRO A 182 24.70 8.85 2.56
CA PRO A 182 24.32 8.97 1.16
C PRO A 182 24.85 10.26 0.54
N VAL A 183 25.34 10.19 -0.69
CA VAL A 183 25.64 11.35 -1.54
C VAL A 183 24.38 11.68 -2.33
N ASP A 184 23.88 12.91 -2.21
CA ASP A 184 22.70 13.41 -2.95
C ASP A 184 21.37 12.70 -2.63
N ALA A 185 21.22 12.08 -1.45
CA ALA A 185 19.96 11.45 -1.06
C ALA A 185 19.71 11.47 0.45
N GLU A 186 18.46 11.58 0.89
CA GLU A 186 18.12 11.62 2.33
C GLU A 186 17.81 10.22 2.90
N VAL A 187 18.29 9.14 2.28
CA VAL A 187 17.83 7.77 2.58
C VAL A 187 18.95 6.85 3.08
N CYS A 188 18.89 6.50 4.37
CA CYS A 188 19.85 5.57 4.97
C CYS A 188 19.52 4.08 4.81
N TRP A 189 18.30 3.74 4.42
CA TRP A 189 17.87 2.34 4.26
C TRP A 189 18.50 1.64 3.05
N ALA A 190 19.21 2.37 2.19
CA ALA A 190 19.86 1.88 0.99
C ALA A 190 21.39 1.68 1.14
N ILE A 191 21.94 1.93 2.33
CA ILE A 191 23.39 1.94 2.58
C ILE A 191 23.72 0.98 3.74
N ALA A 192 24.93 0.43 3.73
CA ALA A 192 25.42 -0.40 4.83
C ALA A 192 25.42 0.40 6.16
N LEU A 193 24.83 -0.19 7.20
CA LEU A 193 24.84 0.36 8.55
C LEU A 193 26.26 0.32 9.13
N PRO A 194 26.63 1.28 10.00
CA PRO A 194 25.81 2.41 10.47
C PRO A 194 25.73 3.55 9.44
N CYS A 195 24.53 4.08 9.22
CA CYS A 195 24.27 5.19 8.28
C CYS A 195 23.76 6.43 9.02
N ILE A 196 24.21 7.62 8.57
CA ILE A 196 23.77 8.93 9.07
C ILE A 196 23.19 9.72 7.89
N GLN A 197 22.05 10.39 8.08
CA GLN A 197 21.45 11.25 7.04
C GLN A 197 22.27 12.53 6.87
N GLU A 198 22.58 12.86 5.60
CA GLU A 198 23.19 14.12 5.21
C GLU A 198 22.28 15.28 5.66
N GLY A 199 22.82 16.20 6.47
CA GLY A 199 22.05 17.25 7.16
C GLY A 199 22.13 17.18 8.69
N ILE A 200 22.24 15.99 9.28
CA ILE A 200 22.60 15.84 10.71
C ILE A 200 24.11 16.07 10.91
N SER A 201 24.93 15.70 9.92
CA SER A 201 26.39 15.85 9.95
C SER A 201 26.85 17.28 9.59
N HIS A 202 26.12 17.99 8.72
CA HIS A 202 26.52 19.33 8.25
C HIS A 202 25.84 20.50 9.00
N GLN A 203 24.75 20.25 9.75
CA GLN A 203 24.36 21.15 10.85
C GLN A 203 25.29 20.91 12.05
N LYS A 204 26.53 21.37 11.92
CA LYS A 204 27.50 21.71 12.98
C LYS A 204 27.05 21.28 14.40
N GLY A 205 27.42 20.06 14.81
CA GLY A 205 27.62 19.69 16.22
C GLY A 205 26.44 19.56 17.18
N ALA A 206 25.23 19.19 16.74
CA ALA A 206 24.09 19.20 17.67
C ALA A 206 23.72 17.87 18.36
N ILE A 207 23.98 16.68 17.80
CA ILE A 207 23.42 15.44 18.41
C ILE A 207 24.40 14.26 18.54
N LEU A 208 25.42 14.15 17.69
CA LEU A 208 26.34 12.99 17.71
C LEU A 208 27.76 13.28 18.19
N GLU A 209 28.19 14.55 18.26
CA GLU A 209 29.64 14.83 18.24
C GLU A 209 30.40 14.48 19.53
N ASP A 210 29.88 14.70 20.76
CA ASP A 210 30.79 14.59 21.93
C ASP A 210 30.45 13.52 22.96
N ASN A 211 29.26 12.90 22.90
CA ASN A 211 28.75 12.15 24.06
C ASN A 211 28.28 10.73 23.75
N LEU A 212 28.25 10.27 22.49
CA LEU A 212 27.85 8.89 22.19
C LEU A 212 29.10 8.00 22.14
N VAL A 213 29.36 7.23 23.19
CA VAL A 213 30.47 6.27 23.26
C VAL A 213 29.95 4.83 23.25
N LEU A 214 30.79 3.90 22.78
CA LEU A 214 30.53 2.47 22.98
C LEU A 214 30.53 2.18 24.48
N ARG A 215 29.50 1.49 24.96
CA ARG A 215 29.44 1.06 26.37
C ARG A 215 30.55 0.06 26.69
N ASP A 216 30.88 -0.80 25.73
CA ASP A 216 31.95 -1.79 25.80
C ASP A 216 32.74 -1.74 24.47
N PRO A 217 33.91 -1.09 24.44
CA PRO A 217 34.72 -0.94 23.23
C PRO A 217 35.18 -2.28 22.64
N ASP A 218 35.46 -3.28 23.48
CA ASP A 218 35.99 -4.58 23.06
C ASP A 218 34.91 -5.44 22.40
N ALA A 219 33.64 -5.26 22.80
CA ALA A 219 32.48 -5.90 22.19
C ALA A 219 32.00 -5.22 20.88
N GLY A 220 32.60 -4.09 20.48
CA GLY A 220 32.20 -3.32 19.31
C GLY A 220 30.73 -2.86 19.37
N LEU A 221 30.04 -2.85 18.22
CA LEU A 221 28.63 -2.41 18.14
C LEU A 221 27.68 -3.24 19.01
N ALA A 222 28.03 -4.50 19.31
CA ALA A 222 27.22 -5.38 20.15
C ALA A 222 27.24 -4.97 21.63
N GLY A 223 28.26 -4.22 22.06
CA GLY A 223 28.35 -3.64 23.40
C GLY A 223 27.28 -2.57 23.67
N GLY A 224 26.66 -2.05 22.62
CA GLY A 224 25.66 -0.98 22.69
C GLY A 224 26.30 0.39 22.90
N PHE A 225 25.44 1.41 22.91
CA PHE A 225 25.85 2.81 23.00
C PHE A 225 25.41 3.40 24.34
N MET A 226 26.20 4.33 24.87
CA MET A 226 25.80 5.15 26.00
C MET A 226 26.06 6.63 25.73
N LEU A 227 25.15 7.46 26.24
CA LEU A 227 25.37 8.90 26.35
C LEU A 227 26.27 9.16 27.55
N GLN A 228 27.54 9.45 27.32
CA GLN A 228 28.44 10.05 28.28
C GLN A 228 27.90 11.45 28.60
N ARG A 229 27.45 11.68 29.83
CA ARG A 229 27.07 13.04 30.24
C ARG A 229 28.36 13.83 30.48
N PRO A 230 28.43 15.11 30.07
CA PRO A 230 29.56 15.97 30.41
C PRO A 230 29.68 16.16 31.93
#